data_AF-A0A0F9J1J6-F1
#
_entry.id   AF-A0A0F9J1J6-F1
#
_cell.length_a   1.000
_cell.length_b   1.000
_cell.length_c   1.000
_cell.angle_alpha   90.00
_cell.angle_beta   90.00
_cell.angle_gamma   90.00
#
_symmetry.space_group_name_H-M   'P 1'
#
loop_
_entity.id
_entity.type
_entity.pdbx_description
1 polymer ?
#
loop_
_entity_poly.entity_id
_entity_poly.type
_entity_poly.pdbx_seq_one_letter_code
_entity_poly.pdbx_strand_id
1 'polypeptide(L)'
;MTTKNQTLINELSKIENKHGLITPRTVVDEAINELSPLHRYFQWDESKAANEYRLWQARELIAKVRIIYEDKKLDAYYNVKIRIDGKLQQGYASITKIISDSDLRDQVIGQALKEIGYWQKKYAEYEELEKVINKKQVVKIKNDIID
;
A
#
# COMPACT_ATOMS: atom_id res chain seq x y z
N MET A 1 -20.08 9.62 -23.14
CA MET A 1 -20.10 9.28 -21.70
C MET A 1 -18.66 9.38 -21.19
N THR A 2 -18.37 10.39 -20.39
CA THR A 2 -17.02 10.60 -19.85
C THR A 2 -16.75 9.55 -18.77
N THR A 3 -15.69 8.75 -18.91
CA THR A 3 -15.36 7.66 -17.96
C THR A 3 -15.16 8.20 -16.53
N LYS A 4 -15.43 7.38 -15.50
CA LYS A 4 -15.26 7.73 -14.08
C LYS A 4 -13.90 8.40 -13.78
N ASN A 5 -12.82 7.90 -14.39
CA ASN A 5 -11.48 8.49 -14.26
C ASN A 5 -11.38 9.89 -14.87
N GLN A 6 -12.02 10.15 -16.00
CA GLN A 6 -11.99 11.48 -16.61
C GLN A 6 -12.75 12.52 -15.78
N THR A 7 -13.84 12.10 -15.13
CA THR A 7 -14.56 12.98 -14.19
C THR A 7 -13.67 13.36 -13.00
N LEU A 8 -12.96 12.40 -12.41
CA LEU A 8 -12.00 12.66 -11.33
C LEU A 8 -10.88 13.62 -11.76
N ILE A 9 -10.27 13.38 -12.92
CA ILE A 9 -9.22 14.24 -13.47
C ILE A 9 -9.76 15.66 -13.62
N ASN A 10 -10.93 15.83 -14.23
CA ASN A 10 -11.52 17.14 -14.46
C ASN A 10 -11.81 17.88 -13.14
N GLU A 11 -12.39 17.22 -12.14
CA GLU A 11 -12.65 17.86 -10.84
C GLU A 11 -11.36 18.23 -10.12
N LEU A 12 -10.36 17.35 -10.08
CA LEU A 12 -9.07 17.66 -9.46
C LEU A 12 -8.34 18.81 -10.17
N SER A 13 -8.36 18.85 -11.51
CA SER A 13 -7.80 19.96 -12.28
C SER A 13 -8.53 21.29 -12.02
N LYS A 14 -9.86 21.28 -11.81
CA LYS A 14 -10.60 22.49 -11.42
C LYS A 14 -10.12 23.02 -10.06
N ILE A 15 -9.90 22.11 -9.10
CA ILE A 15 -9.39 22.47 -7.76
C ILE A 15 -7.98 23.05 -7.87
N GLU A 16 -7.11 22.40 -8.65
CA GLU A 16 -5.76 22.90 -8.91
C GLU A 16 -5.78 24.28 -9.56
N ASN A 17 -6.57 24.49 -10.62
CA ASN A 17 -6.67 25.79 -11.29
C ASN A 17 -7.20 26.89 -10.36
N LYS A 18 -8.10 26.55 -9.44
CA LYS A 18 -8.69 27.49 -8.47
C LYS A 18 -7.70 27.88 -7.37
N HIS A 19 -6.87 26.95 -6.92
CA HIS A 19 -6.00 27.13 -5.73
C HIS A 19 -4.50 27.23 -6.06
N GLY A 20 -4.11 27.01 -7.31
CA GLY A 20 -2.72 26.93 -7.77
C GLY A 20 -2.03 25.58 -7.47
N LEU A 21 -2.55 24.81 -6.50
CA LEU A 21 -2.08 23.47 -6.14
C LEU A 21 -3.19 22.66 -5.46
N ILE A 22 -3.09 21.34 -5.50
CA ILE A 22 -4.02 20.44 -4.81
C ILE A 22 -3.50 20.11 -3.42
N THR A 23 -4.35 20.31 -2.39
CA THR A 23 -4.12 19.80 -1.03
C THR A 23 -5.25 18.87 -0.64
N PRO A 24 -5.04 17.92 0.28
CA PRO A 24 -6.14 17.12 0.83
C PRO A 24 -7.30 17.98 1.37
N ARG A 25 -6.98 19.14 1.97
CA ARG A 25 -7.98 20.06 2.53
C ARG A 25 -8.89 20.63 1.45
N THR A 26 -8.31 21.16 0.36
CA THR A 26 -9.11 21.74 -0.74
C THR A 26 -9.96 20.69 -1.44
N VAL A 27 -9.48 19.44 -1.54
CA VAL A 27 -10.27 18.33 -2.08
C VAL A 27 -11.46 18.00 -1.18
N VAL A 28 -11.28 17.94 0.13
CA VAL A 28 -12.37 17.68 1.08
C VAL A 28 -13.39 18.82 1.09
N ASP A 29 -12.93 20.08 1.11
CA ASP A 29 -13.80 21.25 1.10
C ASP A 29 -14.69 21.29 -0.17
N GLU A 30 -14.18 20.86 -1.32
CA GLU A 30 -14.94 20.77 -2.57
C GLU A 30 -15.81 19.50 -2.68
N ALA A 31 -15.45 18.45 -1.94
CA ALA A 31 -16.21 17.21 -1.89
C ALA A 31 -17.38 17.23 -0.90
N ILE A 32 -17.42 18.19 0.03
CA ILE A 32 -18.48 18.27 1.06
C ILE A 32 -19.88 18.45 0.46
N ASN A 33 -19.98 19.12 -0.68
CA ASN A 33 -21.23 19.27 -1.40
C ASN A 33 -21.68 17.91 -1.96
N GLU A 34 -22.88 17.45 -1.59
CA GLU A 34 -23.43 16.16 -2.05
C GLU A 34 -23.56 16.05 -3.58
N LEU A 35 -23.69 17.18 -4.28
CA LEU A 35 -23.72 17.24 -5.74
C LEU A 35 -22.33 17.18 -6.38
N SER A 36 -21.27 17.30 -5.59
CA SER A 36 -19.89 17.16 -6.06
C SER A 36 -19.64 15.73 -6.52
N PRO A 37 -19.08 15.51 -7.73
CA PRO A 37 -18.67 14.18 -8.17
C PRO A 37 -17.64 13.53 -7.24
N LEU A 38 -16.95 14.33 -6.42
CA LEU A 38 -15.97 13.87 -5.42
C LEU A 38 -16.62 13.35 -4.13
N HIS A 39 -17.86 13.74 -3.84
CA HIS A 39 -18.53 13.45 -2.56
C HIS A 39 -18.54 11.96 -2.21
N ARG A 40 -18.83 11.11 -3.21
CA ARG A 40 -18.90 9.64 -3.10
C ARG A 40 -17.58 8.94 -2.76
N TYR A 41 -16.45 9.65 -2.76
CA TYR A 41 -15.13 9.07 -2.45
C TYR A 41 -14.76 9.23 -0.98
N PHE A 42 -15.58 9.91 -0.19
CA PHE A 42 -15.36 10.16 1.23
C PHE A 42 -16.37 9.41 2.10
N GLN A 43 -15.96 9.12 3.34
CA GLN A 43 -16.84 8.63 4.39
C GLN A 43 -17.31 9.83 5.23
N TRP A 44 -18.60 10.16 5.13
CA TRP A 44 -19.20 11.30 5.84
C TRP A 44 -19.88 10.90 7.16
N ASP A 45 -20.04 9.60 7.43
CA ASP A 45 -20.46 9.11 8.73
C ASP A 45 -19.27 9.18 9.70
N GLU A 46 -19.31 10.16 10.61
CA GLU A 46 -18.27 10.43 11.62
C GLU A 46 -17.90 9.19 12.44
N SER A 47 -18.88 8.36 12.81
CA SER A 47 -18.62 7.17 13.62
C SER A 47 -17.83 6.13 12.83
N LYS A 48 -18.20 5.93 11.55
CA LYS A 48 -17.46 5.03 10.64
C LYS A 48 -16.09 5.59 10.32
N ALA A 49 -15.98 6.89 10.00
CA ALA A 49 -14.71 7.55 9.71
C ALA A 49 -13.73 7.43 10.88
N ALA A 50 -14.19 7.73 12.10
CA ALA A 50 -13.38 7.61 13.30
C ALA A 50 -12.95 6.15 13.58
N ASN A 51 -13.82 5.18 13.32
CA ASN A 51 -13.46 3.77 13.45
C ASN A 51 -12.38 3.34 12.45
N GLU A 52 -12.55 3.67 11.17
CA GLU A 52 -11.54 3.40 10.14
C GLU A 52 -10.21 4.10 10.44
N TYR A 53 -10.25 5.32 10.97
CA TYR A 53 -9.04 6.03 11.39
C TYR A 53 -8.31 5.32 12.54
N ARG A 54 -9.03 4.82 13.55
CA ARG A 54 -8.43 4.00 14.61
C ARG A 54 -7.82 2.71 14.08
N LEU A 55 -8.47 2.05 13.13
CA LEU A 55 -7.91 0.87 12.47
C LEU A 55 -6.64 1.21 11.69
N TRP A 56 -6.61 2.35 10.99
CA TRP A 56 -5.40 2.85 10.36
C TRP A 56 -4.29 3.13 11.38
N GLN A 57 -4.60 3.80 12.49
CA GLN A 57 -3.64 4.02 13.59
C GLN A 57 -3.08 2.70 14.15
N ALA A 58 -3.93 1.67 14.28
CA ALA A 58 -3.50 0.34 14.71
C ALA A 58 -2.54 -0.31 13.70
N ARG A 59 -2.80 -0.19 12.39
CA ARG A 59 -1.89 -0.66 11.33
C ARG A 59 -0.53 0.04 11.42
N GLU A 60 -0.52 1.36 11.59
CA GLU A 60 0.69 2.16 11.77
C GLU A 60 1.47 1.74 13.03
N LEU A 61 0.77 1.47 14.13
CA LEU A 61 1.38 1.01 15.37
C LEU A 61 2.08 -0.35 15.17
N ILE A 62 1.39 -1.32 14.57
CA ILE A 62 1.96 -2.64 14.26
C ILE A 62 3.18 -2.50 13.36
N ALA A 63 3.08 -1.69 12.30
CA ALA A 63 4.13 -1.46 11.33
C ALA A 63 5.38 -0.77 11.90
N LYS A 64 5.29 -0.10 13.06
CA LYS A 64 6.44 0.55 13.73
C LYS A 64 7.26 -0.37 14.61
N VAL A 65 6.72 -1.53 14.99
CA VAL A 65 7.43 -2.43 15.91
C VAL A 65 8.63 -3.06 15.21
N ARG A 66 9.79 -2.99 15.85
CA ARG A 66 11.06 -3.53 15.36
C ARG A 66 11.66 -4.43 16.42
N ILE A 67 12.28 -5.52 16.00
CA ILE A 67 13.05 -6.41 16.88
C ILE A 67 14.51 -6.46 16.43
N ILE A 68 15.39 -6.93 17.30
CA ILE A 68 16.77 -7.28 16.98
C ILE A 68 16.86 -8.80 16.89
N TYR A 69 17.36 -9.31 15.77
CA TYR A 69 17.59 -10.74 15.53
C TYR A 69 18.95 -10.89 14.83
N GLU A 70 19.88 -11.65 15.43
CA GLU A 70 21.25 -11.82 14.92
C GLU A 70 21.91 -10.47 14.54
N ASP A 71 21.87 -9.50 15.47
CA ASP A 71 22.38 -8.13 15.30
C ASP A 71 21.74 -7.31 14.16
N LYS A 72 20.67 -7.80 13.54
CA LYS A 72 19.90 -7.08 12.52
C LYS A 72 18.60 -6.53 13.10
N LYS A 73 18.28 -5.30 12.73
CA LYS A 73 16.98 -4.68 13.05
C LYS A 73 15.95 -5.10 12.00
N LEU A 74 14.94 -5.87 12.43
CA LEU A 74 13.89 -6.40 11.57
C LEU A 74 12.53 -5.85 11.96
N ASP A 75 11.61 -5.79 10.98
CA ASP A 75 10.19 -5.57 11.26
C ASP A 75 9.66 -6.75 12.07
N ALA A 76 8.94 -6.45 13.15
CA ALA A 76 8.46 -7.47 14.07
C ALA A 76 7.28 -8.26 13.49
N TYR A 77 6.50 -7.64 12.60
CA TYR A 77 5.26 -8.17 12.05
C TYR A 77 5.15 -7.91 10.56
N TYR A 78 4.61 -8.88 9.82
CA TYR A 78 4.36 -8.77 8.38
C TYR A 78 2.92 -9.13 8.06
N ASN A 79 2.37 -8.49 7.04
CA ASN A 79 1.04 -8.83 6.54
C ASN A 79 1.07 -10.19 5.83
N VAL A 80 0.16 -11.08 6.20
CA VAL A 80 0.06 -12.42 5.63
C VAL A 80 -1.40 -12.85 5.54
N LYS A 81 -1.65 -13.91 4.78
CA LYS A 81 -2.94 -14.61 4.77
C LYS A 81 -2.80 -15.97 5.41
N ILE A 82 -3.63 -16.26 6.40
CA ILE A 82 -3.62 -17.50 7.18
C ILE A 82 -5.01 -18.13 7.12
N ARG A 83 -5.08 -19.46 7.04
CA ARG A 83 -6.35 -20.18 7.21
C ARG A 83 -6.64 -20.39 8.69
N ILE A 84 -7.76 -19.86 9.16
CA ILE A 84 -8.27 -20.05 10.52
C ILE A 84 -9.69 -20.61 10.38
N ASP A 85 -9.95 -21.77 10.98
CA ASP A 85 -11.23 -22.51 10.88
C ASP A 85 -11.70 -22.71 9.42
N GLY A 86 -10.76 -23.08 8.54
CA GLY A 86 -11.02 -23.30 7.12
C GLY A 86 -11.24 -22.03 6.28
N LYS A 87 -11.26 -20.84 6.91
CA LYS A 87 -11.44 -19.56 6.21
C LYS A 87 -10.10 -18.84 6.05
N LEU A 88 -9.85 -18.32 4.85
CA LEU A 88 -8.69 -17.49 4.60
C LEU A 88 -8.92 -16.11 5.22
N GLN A 89 -8.06 -15.71 6.14
CA GLN A 89 -8.09 -14.42 6.80
C GLN A 89 -6.78 -13.67 6.55
N GLN A 90 -6.85 -12.35 6.42
CA GLN A 90 -5.69 -11.48 6.32
C GLN A 90 -5.38 -10.88 7.68
N GLY A 91 -4.10 -10.87 8.06
CA GLY A 91 -3.67 -10.34 9.35
C GLY A 91 -2.17 -10.08 9.39
N TYR A 92 -1.62 -10.00 10.60
CA TYR A 92 -0.19 -9.79 10.83
C TYR A 92 0.39 -10.99 11.57
N ALA A 93 1.51 -11.52 11.08
CA ALA A 93 2.27 -12.59 11.73
C ALA A 93 3.63 -12.05 12.20
N SER A 94 4.12 -12.55 13.33
CA SER A 94 5.45 -12.18 13.82
C SER A 94 6.54 -12.74 12.91
N ILE A 95 7.68 -12.05 12.84
CA ILE A 95 8.86 -12.53 12.11
C ILE A 95 9.34 -13.90 12.60
N THR A 96 9.24 -14.18 13.90
CA THR A 96 9.57 -15.50 14.46
C THR A 96 8.70 -16.60 13.86
N LYS A 97 7.40 -16.35 13.71
CA LYS A 97 6.46 -17.30 13.07
C LYS A 97 6.76 -17.47 11.58
N ILE A 98 7.04 -16.37 10.89
CA ILE A 98 7.36 -16.37 9.45
C ILE A 98 8.65 -17.15 9.17
N ILE A 99 9.68 -16.99 10.00
CA ILE A 99 10.94 -17.74 9.84
C ILE A 99 10.71 -19.26 10.02
N SER A 100 9.80 -19.66 10.91
CA SER A 100 9.52 -21.07 11.20
C SER A 100 8.52 -21.74 10.25
N ASP A 101 7.85 -20.99 9.37
CA ASP A 101 6.75 -21.46 8.53
C ASP A 101 7.04 -21.12 7.06
N SER A 102 7.34 -22.13 6.25
CA SER A 102 7.72 -21.97 4.84
C SER A 102 6.63 -21.27 4.02
N ASP A 103 5.36 -21.59 4.26
CA ASP A 103 4.25 -21.02 3.49
C ASP A 103 4.09 -19.52 3.79
N LEU A 104 4.27 -19.12 5.05
CA LEU A 104 4.25 -17.70 5.42
C LEU A 104 5.49 -16.97 4.90
N ARG A 105 6.65 -17.62 4.94
CA ARG A 105 7.90 -17.08 4.38
C ARG A 105 7.76 -16.80 2.88
N ASP A 106 7.19 -17.74 2.13
CA ASP A 106 6.98 -17.61 0.69
C ASP A 106 5.98 -16.50 0.36
N GLN A 107 4.95 -16.30 1.18
CA GLN A 107 4.04 -15.16 1.05
C GLN A 107 4.78 -13.82 1.19
N VAL A 108 5.63 -13.68 2.22
CA VAL A 108 6.38 -12.45 2.47
C VAL A 108 7.41 -12.18 1.36
N ILE A 109 8.16 -13.20 0.95
CA ILE A 109 9.13 -13.08 -0.15
C ILE A 109 8.41 -12.75 -1.47
N GLY A 110 7.31 -13.45 -1.76
CA GLY A 110 6.50 -13.20 -2.94
C GLY A 110 5.93 -11.79 -2.98
N GLN A 111 5.56 -11.22 -1.83
CA GLN A 111 5.15 -9.82 -1.72
C GLN A 111 6.33 -8.88 -1.99
N ALA A 112 7.49 -9.10 -1.37
CA ALA A 112 8.68 -8.29 -1.58
C ALA A 112 9.10 -8.26 -3.07
N LEU A 113 9.06 -9.41 -3.75
CA LEU A 113 9.35 -9.49 -5.19
C LEU A 113 8.35 -8.69 -6.04
N LYS A 114 7.06 -8.71 -5.68
CA LYS A 114 6.04 -7.89 -6.37
C LYS A 114 6.27 -6.40 -6.14
N GLU A 115 6.62 -6.01 -4.92
CA GLU A 115 6.94 -4.62 -4.59
C GLU A 115 8.13 -4.16 -5.41
N ILE A 116 9.23 -4.90 -5.42
CA ILE A 116 10.39 -4.58 -6.26
C ILE A 116 9.98 -4.41 -7.73
N GLY A 117 9.18 -5.35 -8.27
CA GLY A 117 8.67 -5.23 -9.64
C GLY A 117 7.79 -4.00 -9.87
N TYR A 118 7.02 -3.56 -8.87
CA TYR A 118 6.25 -2.32 -8.91
C TYR A 118 7.16 -1.09 -8.93
N TRP A 119 8.17 -1.04 -8.05
CA TRP A 119 9.16 0.04 -8.03
C TRP A 119 9.91 0.15 -9.36
N GLN A 120 10.26 -0.99 -9.97
CA GLN A 120 10.88 -1.01 -11.29
C GLN A 120 10.00 -0.38 -12.36
N LYS A 121 8.70 -0.67 -12.36
CA LYS A 121 7.76 -0.07 -13.32
C LYS A 121 7.52 1.41 -13.04
N LYS A 122 7.30 1.75 -11.77
CA LYS A 122 7.00 3.12 -11.32
C LYS A 122 8.08 4.12 -11.71
N TYR A 123 9.34 3.67 -11.74
CA TYR A 123 10.48 4.53 -12.01
C TYR A 123 11.16 4.27 -13.36
N ALA A 124 10.60 3.40 -14.20
CA ALA A 124 11.14 3.12 -15.52
C ALA A 124 11.13 4.36 -16.45
N GLU A 125 10.31 5.37 -16.16
CA GLU A 125 10.16 6.58 -16.97
C GLU A 125 11.23 7.64 -16.68
N TYR A 126 12.02 7.47 -15.61
CA TYR A 126 13.09 8.41 -15.25
C TYR A 126 14.44 7.88 -15.72
N GLU A 127 15.02 8.52 -16.73
CA GLU A 127 16.32 8.13 -17.30
C GLU A 127 17.43 8.07 -16.24
N GLU A 128 17.38 8.96 -15.24
CA GLU A 128 18.37 9.02 -14.17
C GLU A 128 18.34 7.79 -13.25
N LEU A 129 17.21 7.07 -13.20
CA LEU A 129 17.02 5.91 -12.33
C LEU A 129 17.25 4.57 -13.03
N GLU A 130 17.45 4.56 -14.35
CA GLU A 130 17.60 3.33 -15.14
C GLU A 130 18.76 2.45 -14.63
N LYS A 131 19.88 3.07 -14.22
CA LYS A 131 21.08 2.35 -13.73
C LYS A 131 20.90 1.66 -12.39
N VAL A 132 19.96 2.15 -11.56
CA VAL A 132 19.67 1.61 -10.21
C VAL A 132 18.65 0.48 -10.30
N ILE A 133 17.81 0.49 -11.35
CA ILE A 133 16.65 -0.37 -11.52
C ILE A 133 16.98 -1.51 -12.49
N ASN A 134 17.92 -2.38 -12.12
CA ASN A 134 18.31 -3.50 -12.99
C ASN A 134 17.32 -4.68 -12.91
N LYS A 135 16.46 -4.80 -13.93
CA LYS A 135 15.44 -5.86 -14.08
C LYS A 135 16.00 -7.29 -14.07
N LYS A 136 17.26 -7.51 -14.48
CA LYS A 136 17.87 -8.86 -14.59
C LYS A 136 18.15 -9.50 -13.22
N GLN A 137 18.45 -8.71 -12.20
CA GLN A 137 18.81 -9.25 -10.88
C GLN A 137 17.60 -9.87 -10.16
N VAL A 138 16.41 -9.29 -10.33
CA VAL A 138 15.17 -9.76 -9.67
C VAL A 138 14.68 -11.09 -10.23
N VAL A 139 14.79 -11.30 -11.55
CA VAL A 139 14.41 -12.55 -12.21
C VAL A 139 15.30 -13.71 -11.73
N LYS A 140 16.60 -13.44 -11.54
CA LYS A 140 17.54 -14.44 -11.01
C LYS A 140 17.16 -14.87 -9.58
N ILE A 141 16.97 -13.91 -8.67
CA ILE A 141 16.58 -14.18 -7.28
C ILE A 141 15.27 -14.95 -7.19
N LYS A 142 14.30 -14.65 -8.06
CA LYS A 142 13.01 -15.34 -8.09
C LYS A 142 13.15 -16.82 -8.43
N ASN A 143 14.03 -17.17 -9.39
CA ASN A 143 14.25 -18.56 -9.76
C ASN A 143 15.02 -19.32 -8.67
N ASP A 144 16.04 -18.70 -8.07
CA ASP A 144 16.87 -19.31 -7.02
C ASP A 144 16.12 -19.57 -5.70
N ILE A 145 14.91 -19.01 -5.50
CA ILE A 145 14.10 -19.16 -4.27
C ILE A 145 12.88 -20.07 -4.49
N ILE A 146 12.39 -20.22 -5.73
CA ILE A 146 11.16 -20.97 -6.04
C ILE A 146 11.45 -22.40 -6.54
N ASP A 147 12.71 -22.73 -6.80
CA ASP A 147 13.20 -24.10 -7.07
C ASP A 147 13.67 -24.81 -5.78
#